data_AF-A0A7C9U2J3-F1
#
_entry.id   AF-A0A7C9U2J3-F1
#
_cell.length_a   1.000
_cell.length_b   1.000
_cell.length_c   1.000
_cell.angle_alpha   90.00
_cell.angle_beta   90.00
_cell.angle_gamma   90.00
#
_symmetry.space_group_name_H-M   'P 1'
#
loop_
_entity.id
_entity.type
_entity.pdbx_description
1 polymer ?
#
loop_
_entity_poly.entity_id
_entity_poly.type
_entity_poly.pdbx_seq_one_letter_code
_entity_poly.pdbx_strand_id
1 'polypeptide(L)'
;MKGKLLFGAITSLAVLAAGALPSLAQNWLEGSSERLPTEAEIEILRQEVRRKIEERSRSGHPAWDPRTDSQRQDTEDFVRAWSQVDPEIAPFLGMWLHVEEVLTIYPSNVKGRVCLLYTTLDSRPGFAISSVVNDKVINENDTVIFEEGGTLQTALIRHGKPAYSYDFRPWRPLVPIDELLPAPYYGPSAEAEAYQIIREFKAAGCTASTPSEQ
;
A
#
# COMPACT_ATOMS: atom_id res chain seq x y z
N MET A 1 -88.12 2.40 47.04
CA MET A 1 -87.76 3.43 46.02
C MET A 1 -86.73 2.77 45.10
N LYS A 2 -87.08 2.41 43.86
CA LYS A 2 -86.90 3.21 42.61
C LYS A 2 -85.42 3.66 42.45
N GLY A 3 -84.68 3.36 41.38
CA GLY A 3 -84.95 2.69 40.11
C GLY A 3 -83.77 2.86 39.13
N LYS A 4 -83.70 1.94 38.14
CA LYS A 4 -83.35 2.10 36.71
C LYS A 4 -81.98 2.64 36.25
N LEU A 5 -81.25 1.75 35.54
CA LEU A 5 -80.73 1.83 34.15
C LEU A 5 -80.54 3.21 33.49
N LEU A 6 -79.39 3.42 32.82
CA LEU A 6 -79.34 3.64 31.36
C LEU A 6 -77.91 3.66 30.79
N PHE A 7 -77.86 3.30 29.50
CA PHE A 7 -76.76 3.16 28.57
C PHE A 7 -76.04 4.47 28.22
N GLY A 8 -74.80 4.35 27.73
CA GLY A 8 -74.15 5.38 26.92
C GLY A 8 -72.85 4.87 26.29
N ALA A 9 -72.95 4.34 25.07
CA ALA A 9 -71.84 4.12 24.16
C ALA A 9 -71.54 5.40 23.35
N ILE A 10 -70.34 5.49 22.74
CA ILE A 10 -70.04 5.94 21.35
C ILE A 10 -68.69 6.71 21.23
N THR A 11 -67.75 6.00 20.61
CA THR A 11 -66.74 6.37 19.56
C THR A 11 -65.55 7.29 19.79
N SER A 12 -64.37 6.68 19.55
CA SER A 12 -63.35 7.03 18.55
C SER A 12 -62.49 8.28 18.70
N LEU A 13 -61.17 8.10 18.76
CA LEU A 13 -60.30 8.51 17.65
C LEU A 13 -58.93 7.80 17.71
N ALA A 14 -58.53 7.24 16.58
CA ALA A 14 -57.21 6.68 16.32
C ALA A 14 -56.20 7.79 16.00
N VAL A 15 -54.96 7.62 16.44
CA VAL A 15 -53.79 8.15 15.71
C VAL A 15 -52.75 7.04 15.59
N LEU A 16 -52.54 6.62 14.35
CA LEU A 16 -51.40 5.87 13.84
C LEU A 16 -50.15 6.76 13.87
N ALA A 17 -49.03 6.23 14.37
CA ALA A 17 -47.68 6.53 13.89
C ALA A 17 -46.76 5.41 14.41
N ALA A 18 -46.46 4.41 13.57
CA ALA A 18 -45.36 4.42 12.62
C ALA A 18 -43.98 4.32 13.31
N GLY A 19 -43.28 3.22 13.03
CA GLY A 19 -41.81 3.24 12.99
C GLY A 19 -41.05 2.66 14.19
N ALA A 20 -41.40 1.46 14.66
CA ALA A 20 -40.40 0.61 15.32
C ALA A 20 -39.69 -0.24 14.26
N LEU A 21 -38.95 0.42 13.37
CA LEU A 21 -37.80 -0.23 12.75
C LEU A 21 -36.71 -0.21 13.82
N PRO A 22 -36.20 -1.35 14.33
CA PRO A 22 -34.91 -1.32 14.98
C PRO A 22 -33.93 -0.84 13.91
N SER A 23 -33.36 0.34 14.11
CA SER A 23 -32.26 0.90 13.36
C SER A 23 -31.06 -0.04 13.45
N LEU A 24 -31.05 -1.08 12.61
CA LEU A 24 -29.82 -1.75 12.24
C LEU A 24 -28.93 -0.70 11.56
N ALA A 25 -27.72 -0.58 12.09
CA ALA A 25 -26.62 0.28 11.64
C ALA A 25 -26.66 1.76 12.06
N GLN A 26 -27.05 2.05 13.30
CA GLN A 26 -26.41 3.14 14.05
C GLN A 26 -25.21 2.59 14.85
N ASN A 27 -24.20 2.13 14.12
CA ASN A 27 -22.82 1.98 14.63
C ASN A 27 -21.85 2.66 13.65
N TRP A 28 -22.27 3.78 13.05
CA TRP A 28 -21.36 4.82 12.56
C TRP A 28 -20.83 5.61 13.78
N LEU A 29 -20.22 4.87 14.70
CA LEU A 29 -19.38 5.42 15.76
C LEU A 29 -18.04 5.72 15.11
N GLU A 30 -17.82 7.01 14.88
CA GLU A 30 -16.56 7.72 15.10
C GLU A 30 -15.50 6.83 15.79
N GLY A 31 -14.67 6.17 14.97
CA GLY A 31 -13.73 5.18 15.47
C GLY A 31 -13.07 4.38 14.36
N SER A 32 -12.18 5.02 13.59
CA SER A 32 -11.04 4.26 13.08
C SER A 32 -9.83 5.17 13.03
N SER A 33 -8.94 4.94 14.00
CA SER A 33 -7.51 5.18 13.85
C SER A 33 -7.04 4.62 12.50
N GLU A 34 -5.95 5.17 11.98
CA GLU A 34 -5.24 4.57 10.85
C GLU A 34 -5.05 3.07 11.11
N ARG A 35 -5.32 2.24 10.09
CA ARG A 35 -5.18 0.78 10.18
C ARG A 35 -4.79 0.18 8.83
N LEU A 36 -4.26 -1.03 8.87
CA LEU A 36 -4.09 -1.86 7.68
C LEU A 36 -5.45 -2.18 7.02
N PRO A 37 -5.52 -2.13 5.68
CA PRO A 37 -6.67 -2.64 4.93
C PRO A 37 -6.87 -4.14 5.17
N THR A 38 -8.13 -4.56 5.18
CA THR A 38 -8.52 -5.98 5.15
C THR A 38 -8.30 -6.58 3.77
N GLU A 39 -8.24 -7.90 3.66
CA GLU A 39 -8.11 -8.59 2.36
C GLU A 39 -9.23 -8.23 1.37
N ALA A 40 -10.46 -8.07 1.85
CA ALA A 40 -11.58 -7.65 1.01
C ALA A 40 -11.40 -6.22 0.48
N GLU A 41 -10.87 -5.31 1.30
CA GLU A 41 -10.56 -3.94 0.88
C GLU A 41 -9.42 -3.92 -0.14
N ILE A 42 -8.38 -4.74 0.05
CA ILE A 42 -7.29 -4.89 -0.93
C ILE A 42 -7.81 -5.43 -2.26
N GLU A 43 -8.69 -6.45 -2.27
CA GLU A 43 -9.22 -6.99 -3.52
C GLU A 43 -10.06 -5.96 -4.29
N ILE A 44 -10.84 -5.13 -3.59
CA ILE A 44 -11.55 -4.01 -4.21
C ILE A 44 -10.55 -3.04 -4.88
N LEU A 45 -9.45 -2.72 -4.20
CA LEU A 45 -8.41 -1.85 -4.75
C LEU A 45 -7.72 -2.48 -5.96
N ARG A 46 -7.41 -3.79 -5.92
CA ARG A 46 -6.86 -4.53 -7.06
C ARG A 46 -7.77 -4.45 -8.29
N GLN A 47 -9.07 -4.64 -8.10
CA GLN A 47 -10.05 -4.50 -9.18
C GLN A 47 -10.11 -3.08 -9.76
N GLU A 48 -10.01 -2.07 -8.90
CA GLU A 48 -9.94 -0.67 -9.35
C GLU A 48 -8.68 -0.40 -10.19
N VAL A 49 -7.53 -0.92 -9.75
CA VAL A 49 -6.24 -0.79 -10.47
C VAL A 49 -6.31 -1.49 -11.82
N ARG A 50 -6.79 -2.74 -11.87
CA ARG A 50 -7.02 -3.49 -13.13
C ARG A 50 -7.89 -2.70 -14.11
N ARG A 51 -9.01 -2.16 -13.63
CA ARG A 51 -9.91 -1.32 -14.45
C ARG A 51 -9.18 -0.09 -15.00
N LYS A 52 -8.40 0.62 -14.18
CA LYS A 52 -7.62 1.78 -14.62
C LYS A 52 -6.58 1.41 -15.69
N ILE A 53 -5.90 0.27 -15.53
CA ILE A 53 -4.94 -0.24 -16.51
C ILE A 53 -5.64 -0.51 -17.85
N GLU A 54 -6.76 -1.24 -17.83
CA GLU A 54 -7.53 -1.55 -19.04
C GLU A 54 -8.05 -0.29 -19.75
N GLU A 55 -8.60 0.67 -19.00
CA GLU A 55 -9.07 1.95 -19.54
C GLU A 55 -7.95 2.73 -20.24
N ARG A 56 -6.75 2.72 -19.65
CA ARG A 56 -5.55 3.36 -20.23
C ARG A 56 -5.10 2.67 -21.51
N SER A 57 -5.09 1.33 -21.52
CA SER A 57 -4.75 0.54 -22.70
C SER A 57 -5.73 0.79 -23.85
N ARG A 58 -7.04 0.86 -23.57
CA ARG A 58 -8.08 1.13 -24.60
C ARG A 58 -8.01 2.55 -25.15
N SER A 59 -7.56 3.53 -24.37
CA SER A 59 -7.40 4.91 -24.82
C SER A 59 -6.13 5.14 -25.65
N GLY A 60 -5.36 4.09 -25.93
CA GLY A 60 -4.13 4.18 -26.74
C GLY A 60 -2.94 4.82 -26.01
N HIS A 61 -3.04 4.99 -24.69
CA HIS A 61 -1.97 5.55 -23.86
C HIS A 61 -1.40 4.43 -22.98
N PRO A 62 -0.47 3.59 -23.48
CA PRO A 62 0.11 2.53 -22.66
C PRO A 62 0.75 3.09 -21.39
N ALA A 63 0.89 2.25 -20.36
CA ALA A 63 1.64 2.62 -19.16
C ALA A 63 3.03 3.10 -19.57
N TRP A 64 3.39 4.31 -19.14
CA TRP A 64 4.71 4.87 -19.41
C TRP A 64 5.75 4.10 -18.60
N ASP A 65 6.68 3.45 -19.30
CA ASP A 65 7.88 2.83 -18.75
C ASP A 65 9.11 3.60 -19.27
N PRO A 66 9.82 4.35 -18.41
CA PRO A 66 10.99 5.12 -18.82
C PRO A 66 12.23 4.26 -19.10
N ARG A 67 12.20 2.96 -18.81
CA ARG A 67 13.37 2.08 -18.92
C ARG A 67 13.69 1.75 -20.38
N THR A 68 14.96 1.80 -20.71
CA THR A 68 15.51 1.20 -21.93
C THR A 68 15.33 -0.32 -21.92
N ASP A 69 15.42 -0.95 -23.09
CA ASP A 69 15.32 -2.40 -23.23
C ASP A 69 16.34 -3.15 -22.36
N SER A 70 17.58 -2.64 -22.31
CA SER A 70 18.64 -3.19 -21.44
C SER A 70 18.24 -3.10 -19.97
N GLN A 71 17.76 -1.94 -19.51
CA GLN A 71 17.33 -1.76 -18.12
C GLN A 71 16.14 -2.65 -17.74
N ARG A 72 15.22 -2.89 -18.69
CA ARG A 72 14.12 -3.83 -18.47
C ARG A 72 14.67 -5.25 -18.31
N GLN A 73 15.55 -5.68 -19.20
CA GLN A 73 16.20 -6.98 -19.13
C GLN A 73 16.98 -7.16 -17.82
N ASP A 74 17.78 -6.17 -17.41
CA ASP A 74 18.54 -6.21 -16.15
C ASP A 74 17.61 -6.36 -14.94
N THR A 75 16.48 -5.63 -14.94
CA THR A 75 15.48 -5.74 -13.87
C THR A 75 14.81 -7.11 -13.86
N GLU A 76 14.42 -7.62 -15.04
CA GLU A 76 13.77 -8.92 -15.18
C GLU A 76 14.70 -10.06 -14.75
N ASP A 77 15.99 -9.99 -15.09
CA ASP A 77 16.96 -11.01 -14.70
C ASP A 77 17.28 -10.96 -13.21
N PHE A 78 17.35 -9.77 -12.63
CA PHE A 78 17.46 -9.60 -11.18
C PHE A 78 16.26 -10.22 -10.44
N VAL A 79 15.03 -9.87 -10.86
CA VAL A 79 13.78 -10.42 -10.30
C VAL A 79 13.71 -11.93 -10.49
N ARG A 80 14.13 -12.44 -11.66
CA ARG A 80 14.16 -13.88 -11.99
C ARG A 80 15.16 -14.64 -11.13
N ALA A 81 16.32 -14.05 -10.83
CA ALA A 81 17.31 -14.67 -9.96
C ALA A 81 16.79 -14.79 -8.52
N TRP A 82 16.15 -13.73 -8.01
CA TRP A 82 15.56 -13.73 -6.68
C TRP A 82 14.31 -14.59 -6.55
N SER A 83 13.50 -14.73 -7.61
CA SER A 83 12.30 -15.59 -7.57
C SER A 83 12.62 -17.07 -7.35
N GLN A 84 13.84 -17.51 -7.65
CA GLN A 84 14.31 -18.86 -7.36
C GLN A 84 14.59 -19.11 -5.88
N VAL A 85 14.94 -18.06 -5.13
CA VAL A 85 15.31 -18.14 -3.71
C VAL A 85 14.13 -17.73 -2.82
N ASP A 86 13.45 -16.67 -3.19
CA ASP A 86 12.32 -16.10 -2.48
C ASP A 86 11.26 -15.57 -3.47
N PRO A 87 10.35 -16.44 -3.95
CA PRO A 87 9.36 -16.06 -4.95
C PRO A 87 8.34 -15.04 -4.44
N GLU A 88 8.12 -14.95 -3.13
CA GLU A 88 7.10 -14.05 -2.55
C GLU A 88 7.53 -12.59 -2.65
N ILE A 89 8.82 -12.30 -2.47
CA ILE A 89 9.33 -10.92 -2.55
C ILE A 89 9.57 -10.45 -3.99
N ALA A 90 9.80 -11.39 -4.92
CA ALA A 90 10.30 -11.10 -6.26
C ALA A 90 9.47 -10.06 -7.05
N PRO A 91 8.11 -10.07 -7.02
CA PRO A 91 7.30 -9.09 -7.73
C PRO A 91 7.51 -7.64 -7.27
N PHE A 92 8.01 -7.44 -6.05
CA PHE A 92 8.17 -6.13 -5.44
C PHE A 92 9.54 -5.51 -5.72
N LEU A 93 10.54 -6.30 -6.09
CA LEU A 93 11.92 -5.86 -6.14
C LEU A 93 12.17 -4.85 -7.26
N GLY A 94 12.99 -3.84 -6.96
CA GLY A 94 13.41 -2.82 -7.93
C GLY A 94 13.20 -1.40 -7.43
N MET A 95 13.44 -0.45 -8.34
CA MET A 95 13.19 0.97 -8.12
C MET A 95 11.88 1.38 -8.79
N TRP A 96 11.02 2.02 -8.02
CA TRP A 96 9.69 2.41 -8.44
C TRP A 96 9.48 3.91 -8.26
N LEU A 97 8.93 4.57 -9.28
CA LEU A 97 8.73 6.02 -9.32
C LEU A 97 7.24 6.37 -9.25
N HIS A 98 6.90 7.28 -8.35
CA HIS A 98 5.62 7.97 -8.30
C HIS A 98 5.83 9.48 -8.20
N VAL A 99 5.62 10.21 -9.31
CA VAL A 99 5.74 11.68 -9.38
C VAL A 99 7.12 12.15 -8.90
N GLU A 100 7.27 12.56 -7.64
CA GLU A 100 8.50 13.07 -7.02
C GLU A 100 9.03 12.13 -5.91
N GLU A 101 8.44 10.94 -5.80
CA GLU A 101 8.79 9.92 -4.82
C GLU A 101 9.35 8.69 -5.53
N VAL A 102 10.47 8.17 -5.02
CA VAL A 102 11.04 6.90 -5.44
C VAL A 102 10.99 5.95 -4.25
N LEU A 103 10.33 4.81 -4.47
CA LEU A 103 10.34 3.67 -3.57
C LEU A 103 11.29 2.63 -4.14
N THR A 104 12.36 2.33 -3.42
CA THR A 104 13.28 1.26 -3.77
C THR A 104 13.08 0.09 -2.83
N ILE A 105 12.84 -1.10 -3.38
CA ILE A 105 12.60 -2.32 -2.63
C ILE A 105 13.75 -3.28 -2.89
N TYR A 106 14.54 -3.51 -1.85
CA TYR A 106 15.69 -4.40 -1.86
C TYR A 106 15.31 -5.75 -1.22
N PRO A 107 15.80 -6.86 -1.76
CA PRO A 107 15.70 -8.15 -1.10
C PRO A 107 16.61 -8.22 0.13
N SER A 108 16.23 -9.06 1.09
CA SER A 108 17.04 -9.44 2.27
C SER A 108 17.48 -10.89 2.16
N ASN A 109 18.61 -11.23 2.78
CA ASN A 109 19.02 -12.64 2.99
C ASN A 109 18.11 -13.39 3.99
N VAL A 110 17.15 -12.72 4.61
CA VAL A 110 16.08 -13.32 5.42
C VAL A 110 14.84 -13.51 4.55
N LYS A 111 14.36 -14.75 4.46
CA LYS A 111 13.18 -15.10 3.66
C LYS A 111 11.93 -14.29 4.07
N GLY A 112 11.17 -13.83 3.09
CA GLY A 112 9.96 -13.04 3.24
C GLY A 112 10.23 -11.61 3.73
N ARG A 113 11.48 -11.13 3.70
CA ARG A 113 11.86 -9.80 4.17
C ARG A 113 12.41 -8.95 3.04
N VAL A 114 12.06 -7.67 3.06
CA VAL A 114 12.58 -6.65 2.16
C VAL A 114 13.02 -5.42 2.94
N CYS A 115 13.96 -4.66 2.38
CA CYS A 115 14.26 -3.31 2.82
C CYS A 115 13.62 -2.29 1.87
N LEU A 116 12.93 -1.31 2.44
CA LEU A 116 12.28 -0.22 1.73
C LEU A 116 13.10 1.04 1.93
N LEU A 117 13.48 1.68 0.84
CA LEU A 117 14.08 3.02 0.84
C LEU A 117 13.13 3.97 0.12
N TYR A 118 12.64 4.96 0.86
CA TYR A 118 11.81 6.04 0.36
C TYR A 118 12.67 7.27 0.16
N THR A 119 12.73 7.80 -1.06
CA THR A 119 13.42 9.06 -1.34
C THR A 119 12.45 9.99 -2.06
N THR A 120 12.39 11.25 -1.64
CA THR A 120 11.65 12.30 -2.37
C THR A 120 12.61 13.43 -2.71
N LEU A 121 12.23 14.31 -3.64
CA LEU A 121 13.10 15.43 -4.04
C LEU A 121 13.45 16.36 -2.86
N ASP A 122 12.52 16.56 -1.92
CA ASP A 122 12.64 17.60 -0.89
C ASP A 122 12.66 17.06 0.56
N SER A 123 12.60 15.75 0.75
CA SER A 123 12.58 15.14 2.09
C SER A 123 13.82 14.29 2.36
N ARG A 124 14.09 14.10 3.65
CA ARG A 124 15.07 13.11 4.12
C ARG A 124 14.67 11.71 3.63
N PRO A 125 15.64 10.84 3.30
CA PRO A 125 15.35 9.47 2.96
C PRO A 125 14.70 8.76 4.16
N GLY A 126 13.61 8.04 3.90
CA GLY A 126 12.99 7.11 4.84
C GLY A 126 13.50 5.70 4.61
N PHE A 127 13.73 4.95 5.68
CA PHE A 127 14.14 3.55 5.62
C PHE A 127 13.23 2.69 6.49
N ALA A 128 12.87 1.52 6.00
CA ALA A 128 12.10 0.54 6.75
C ALA A 128 12.52 -0.89 6.37
N ILE A 129 12.43 -1.79 7.34
CA ILE A 129 12.49 -3.24 7.11
C ILE A 129 11.07 -3.74 7.14
N SER A 130 10.66 -4.54 6.17
CA SER A 130 9.27 -4.99 6.04
C SER A 130 9.19 -6.46 5.71
N SER A 131 8.03 -7.06 6.02
CA SER A 131 7.76 -8.47 5.74
C SER A 131 6.78 -8.57 4.57
N VAL A 132 6.95 -9.59 3.75
CA VAL A 132 6.04 -9.95 2.68
C VAL A 132 5.17 -11.11 3.15
N VAL A 133 3.85 -10.93 3.13
CA VAL A 133 2.88 -11.92 3.59
C VAL A 133 1.66 -11.84 2.67
N ASN A 134 1.23 -12.97 2.11
CA ASN A 134 0.05 -13.07 1.24
C ASN A 134 0.07 -12.02 0.09
N ASP A 135 1.16 -12.00 -0.69
CA ASP A 135 1.36 -11.09 -1.83
C ASP A 135 1.25 -9.60 -1.49
N LYS A 136 1.70 -9.24 -0.27
CA LYS A 136 1.69 -7.87 0.24
C LYS A 136 2.94 -7.60 1.06
N VAL A 137 3.55 -6.43 0.89
CA VAL A 137 4.53 -5.91 1.85
C VAL A 137 3.77 -5.20 2.96
N ILE A 138 4.00 -5.60 4.21
CA ILE A 138 3.44 -4.95 5.39
C ILE A 138 4.56 -4.16 6.07
N ASN A 139 4.39 -2.83 6.12
CA ASN A 139 5.28 -1.90 6.81
C ASN A 139 4.70 -1.54 8.20
N GLU A 140 5.56 -1.16 9.14
CA GLU A 140 5.24 -0.79 10.52
C GLU A 140 4.33 0.44 10.64
N ASN A 141 4.24 1.28 9.59
CA ASN A 141 3.37 2.46 9.53
C ASN A 141 1.96 2.15 8.99
N ASP A 142 1.43 0.95 9.25
CA ASP A 142 0.10 0.50 8.81
C ASP A 142 -0.19 0.69 7.30
N THR A 143 0.86 0.66 6.49
CA THR A 143 0.77 0.78 5.04
C THR A 143 1.06 -0.58 4.40
N VAL A 144 0.17 -0.98 3.50
CA VAL A 144 0.32 -2.17 2.67
C VAL A 144 0.85 -1.77 1.31
N ILE A 145 1.82 -2.49 0.77
CA ILE A 145 2.22 -2.40 -0.63
C ILE A 145 1.77 -3.68 -1.33
N PHE A 146 1.14 -3.55 -2.49
CA PHE A 146 0.77 -4.68 -3.33
C PHE A 146 1.10 -4.39 -4.80
N GLU A 147 1.49 -5.42 -5.54
CA GLU A 147 1.75 -5.34 -6.98
C GLU A 147 0.49 -5.72 -7.75
N GLU A 148 0.13 -4.95 -8.77
CA GLU A 148 -0.96 -5.28 -9.68
C GLU A 148 -0.68 -4.72 -11.10
N GLY A 149 -0.58 -5.63 -12.07
CA GLY A 149 -0.49 -5.27 -13.49
C GLY A 149 0.79 -4.53 -13.90
N GLY A 150 1.91 -4.84 -13.26
CA GLY A 150 3.23 -4.21 -13.46
C GLY A 150 3.40 -2.90 -12.70
N THR A 151 2.57 -2.63 -11.69
CA THR A 151 2.60 -1.40 -10.89
C THR A 151 2.55 -1.72 -9.41
N LEU A 152 3.27 -0.95 -8.59
CA LEU A 152 3.13 -1.02 -7.15
C LEU A 152 2.07 -0.02 -6.68
N GLN A 153 1.28 -0.46 -5.71
CA GLN A 153 0.24 0.32 -5.09
C GLN A 153 0.48 0.31 -3.58
N THR A 154 0.35 1.47 -2.95
CA THR A 154 0.35 1.60 -1.49
C THR A 154 -1.08 1.78 -0.99
N ALA A 155 -1.46 1.22 0.15
CA ALA A 155 -2.77 1.46 0.73
C ALA A 155 -2.73 1.48 2.27
N LEU A 156 -3.49 2.39 2.86
CA LEU A 156 -3.83 2.39 4.29
C LEU A 156 -5.30 2.78 4.45
N ILE A 157 -5.94 2.41 5.55
CA ILE A 157 -7.30 2.89 5.85
C ILE A 157 -7.21 4.08 6.79
N ARG A 158 -7.75 5.22 6.35
CA ARG A 158 -7.86 6.46 7.13
C ARG A 158 -9.32 6.89 7.20
N HIS A 159 -9.82 7.14 8.41
CA HIS A 159 -11.22 7.55 8.62
C HIS A 159 -12.23 6.62 7.91
N GLY A 160 -11.98 5.30 7.99
CA GLY A 160 -12.85 4.27 7.40
C GLY A 160 -12.82 4.19 5.87
N LYS A 161 -11.88 4.86 5.20
CA LYS A 161 -11.73 4.82 3.74
C LYS A 161 -10.29 4.48 3.36
N PRO A 162 -10.06 3.78 2.24
CA PRO A 162 -8.73 3.69 1.65
C PRO A 162 -8.19 5.09 1.40
N ALA A 163 -7.10 5.42 2.08
CA ALA A 163 -6.33 6.62 1.85
C ALA A 163 -5.06 6.22 1.10
N TYR A 164 -4.87 6.85 -0.05
CA TYR A 164 -3.74 6.70 -0.96
C TYR A 164 -3.68 5.34 -1.70
N SER A 165 -3.49 5.45 -3.02
CA SER A 165 -3.12 4.40 -3.97
C SER A 165 -2.14 5.10 -4.91
N TYR A 166 -0.90 5.25 -4.45
CA TYR A 166 0.16 5.76 -5.30
C TYR A 166 0.45 4.71 -6.39
N ASP A 167 0.29 5.08 -7.66
CA ASP A 167 0.65 4.27 -8.81
C ASP A 167 2.17 4.42 -9.03
N PHE A 168 2.93 3.55 -8.38
CA PHE A 168 4.37 3.44 -8.51
C PHE A 168 4.70 2.61 -9.75
N ARG A 169 5.46 3.20 -10.68
CA ARG A 169 5.82 2.56 -11.95
C ARG A 169 7.27 2.12 -11.92
N PRO A 170 7.64 1.06 -12.65
CA PRO A 170 9.03 0.66 -12.80
C PRO A 170 9.86 1.85 -13.30
N TRP A 171 11.00 2.12 -12.64
CA TRP A 171 11.82 3.29 -12.97
C TRP A 171 13.17 2.92 -13.57
N ARG A 172 13.98 2.16 -12.83
CA ARG A 172 15.36 1.79 -13.17
C ARG A 172 15.73 0.46 -12.50
N PRO A 173 16.79 -0.21 -12.98
CA PRO A 173 17.38 -1.35 -12.28
C PRO A 173 17.80 -0.94 -10.86
N LEU A 174 17.80 -1.92 -9.96
CA LEU A 174 18.25 -1.73 -8.59
C LEU A 174 19.75 -1.39 -8.58
N VAL A 175 20.13 -0.40 -7.77
CA VAL A 175 21.54 0.01 -7.59
C VAL A 175 21.95 -0.14 -6.14
N PRO A 176 23.26 -0.31 -5.83
CA PRO A 176 23.77 -0.33 -4.46
C PRO A 176 23.28 0.87 -3.65
N ILE A 177 22.95 0.65 -2.37
CA ILE A 177 22.43 1.73 -1.51
C ILE A 177 23.42 2.90 -1.37
N ASP A 178 24.72 2.61 -1.45
CA ASP A 178 25.80 3.59 -1.38
C ASP A 178 25.86 4.50 -2.64
N GLU A 179 25.14 4.16 -3.73
CA GLU A 179 24.96 5.04 -4.90
C GLU A 179 23.73 5.95 -4.76
N LEU A 180 22.76 5.57 -3.94
CA LEU A 180 21.58 6.39 -3.64
C LEU A 180 21.84 7.34 -2.47
N LEU A 181 22.76 6.98 -1.58
CA LEU A 181 23.08 7.69 -0.34
C LEU A 181 24.60 7.79 -0.14
N PRO A 182 25.14 8.91 0.38
CA PRO A 182 24.45 10.15 0.74
C PRO A 182 24.17 11.04 -0.49
N ALA A 183 22.92 11.48 -0.64
CA ALA A 183 22.60 12.48 -1.65
C ALA A 183 23.18 13.85 -1.24
N PRO A 184 23.94 14.54 -2.12
CA PRO A 184 24.73 15.72 -1.76
C PRO A 184 23.90 16.96 -1.35
N TYR A 185 22.57 16.90 -1.45
CA TYR A 185 21.66 18.04 -1.30
C TYR A 185 21.24 18.37 0.14
N TYR A 186 21.52 17.52 1.13
CA TYR A 186 20.82 17.60 2.43
C TYR A 186 21.68 18.06 3.63
N GLY A 187 22.91 18.50 3.41
CA GLY A 187 23.80 19.02 4.47
C GLY A 187 24.29 17.98 5.48
N PRO A 188 25.10 18.39 6.50
CA PRO A 188 25.82 17.45 7.37
C PRO A 188 24.93 16.51 8.21
N SER A 189 23.74 16.96 8.61
CA SER A 189 22.82 16.10 9.38
C SER A 189 22.26 14.95 8.56
N ALA A 190 22.02 15.17 7.27
CA ALA A 190 21.50 14.12 6.39
C ALA A 190 22.58 13.13 5.96
N GLU A 191 23.85 13.55 5.95
CA GLU A 191 24.97 12.62 5.75
C GLU A 191 25.04 11.60 6.89
N ALA A 192 24.90 12.04 8.14
CA ALA A 192 24.88 11.15 9.30
C ALA A 192 23.70 10.14 9.26
N GLU A 193 22.51 10.61 8.85
CA GLU A 193 21.33 9.76 8.65
C GLU A 193 21.53 8.76 7.50
N ALA A 194 22.08 9.20 6.37
CA ALA A 194 22.42 8.32 5.26
C ALA A 194 23.35 7.18 5.70
N TYR A 195 24.41 7.49 6.47
CA TYR A 195 25.28 6.44 7.02
C TYR A 195 24.57 5.53 8.02
N GLN A 196 23.60 6.04 8.77
CA GLN A 196 22.78 5.21 9.65
C GLN A 196 21.92 4.23 8.82
N ILE A 197 21.23 4.72 7.79
CA ILE A 197 20.44 3.90 6.88
C ILE A 197 21.31 2.82 6.22
N ILE A 198 22.50 3.17 5.72
CA ILE A 198 23.45 2.22 5.12
C ILE A 198 23.83 1.11 6.11
N ARG A 199 24.07 1.45 7.39
CA ARG A 199 24.39 0.45 8.43
C ARG A 199 23.19 -0.45 8.71
N GLU A 200 22.00 0.11 8.85
CA GLU A 200 20.77 -0.66 9.10
C GLU A 200 20.43 -1.58 7.93
N PHE A 201 20.59 -1.11 6.69
CA PHE A 201 20.47 -1.89 5.46
C PHE A 201 21.40 -3.11 5.45
N LYS A 202 22.68 -2.90 5.76
CA LYS A 202 23.70 -3.97 5.81
C LYS A 202 23.39 -4.95 6.96
N ALA A 203 23.00 -4.44 8.13
CA ALA A 203 22.63 -5.25 9.29
C ALA A 203 21.36 -6.10 9.05
N ALA A 204 20.42 -5.59 8.24
CA ALA A 204 19.22 -6.30 7.82
C ALA A 204 19.49 -7.36 6.73
N GLY A 205 20.74 -7.46 6.26
CA GLY A 205 21.15 -8.40 5.21
C GLY A 205 20.59 -8.04 3.84
N CYS A 206 20.26 -6.77 3.60
CA CYS A 206 19.73 -6.31 2.33
C CYS A 206 20.84 -6.06 1.31
N THR A 207 20.53 -6.23 0.02
CA THR A 207 21.52 -6.12 -1.06
C THR A 207 20.89 -5.69 -2.38
N ALA A 208 21.72 -5.10 -3.26
CA ALA A 208 21.37 -4.83 -4.65
C ALA A 208 21.86 -5.90 -5.63
N SER A 209 22.56 -6.93 -5.12
CA SER A 209 23.18 -7.99 -5.93
C SER A 209 22.26 -9.20 -6.08
N THR A 210 22.53 -10.01 -7.10
CA THR A 210 21.82 -11.29 -7.27
C THR A 210 22.22 -12.29 -6.17
N PRO A 211 21.42 -13.34 -5.91
CA PRO A 211 21.77 -14.36 -4.91
C PRO A 211 23.11 -15.05 -5.15
N SER A 212 23.58 -15.16 -6.39
CA SER A 212 24.87 -15.77 -6.74
C SER A 212 26.09 -14.90 -6.43
N GLU A 213 25.89 -13.61 -6.16
CA GLU A 213 26.95 -12.62 -5.93
C GLU A 213 27.09 -12.23 -4.45
N GLN A 214 26.27 -12.83 -3.58
CA GLN A 214 26.28 -12.61 -2.12
C GLN A 214 27.35 -13.42 -1.41
#